data_AF-A0A076V379-F1
#
_entry.id   AF-A0A076V379-F1
#
_cell.length_a   1.000
_cell.length_b   1.000
_cell.length_c   1.000
_cell.angle_alpha   90.00
_cell.angle_beta   90.00
_cell.angle_gamma   90.00
#
_symmetry.space_group_name_H-M   'P 1'
#
loop_
_entity.id
_entity.type
_entity.pdbx_description
1 polymer ?
#
loop_
_entity_poly.entity_id
_entity_poly.type
_entity_poly.pdbx_seq_one_letter_code
_entity_poly.pdbx_strand_id
1 'polypeptide(L)' 'MQTAAQSSALEKAYELPDGQGITVGNERFRAPEALFQPGFLGLESAGIHETTYNSIMKCDVD' A
#
# COMPACT_ATOMS: atom_id res chain seq x y z
N MET A 1 -7.58 -0.93 -8.81
CA MET A 1 -7.53 0.41 -8.18
C MET A 1 -8.69 1.36 -8.52
N GLN A 2 -9.42 1.21 -9.63
CA GLN A 2 -10.50 2.14 -10.02
C GLN A 2 -11.59 2.32 -8.95
N THR A 3 -12.02 1.23 -8.30
CA THR A 3 -13.01 1.28 -7.21
C THR A 3 -12.52 2.09 -6.01
N ALA A 4 -11.25 1.95 -5.62
CA ALA A 4 -10.67 2.73 -4.52
C ALA A 4 -10.44 4.21 -4.89
N ALA A 5 -10.19 4.49 -6.17
CA ALA A 5 -9.97 5.85 -6.66
C ALA A 5 -11.27 6.67 -6.79
N GLN A 6 -12.42 6.00 -6.97
CA GLN A 6 -13.70 6.66 -7.28
C GLN A 6 -14.79 6.47 -6.22
N SER A 7 -14.58 5.65 -5.19
CA SER A 7 -15.63 5.33 -4.21
C SER A 7 -15.44 6.09 -2.89
N SER A 8 -16.35 7.03 -2.63
CA SER A 8 -16.52 7.67 -1.32
C SER A 8 -17.01 6.70 -0.23
N ALA A 9 -17.47 5.50 -0.60
CA ALA A 9 -17.90 4.47 0.35
C ALA A 9 -16.75 3.92 1.22
N LEU A 10 -15.49 4.22 0.85
CA LEU A 10 -14.30 3.77 1.56
C LEU A 10 -13.66 4.87 2.41
N GLU A 11 -14.25 6.06 2.47
CA GLU A 11 -13.81 7.14 3.35
C GLU A 11 -14.02 6.74 4.82
N LYS A 12 -13.04 7.07 5.67
CA LYS A 12 -13.15 6.89 7.12
C LYS A 12 -12.75 8.16 7.85
N ALA A 13 -13.56 8.54 8.84
CA ALA A 13 -13.19 9.57 9.80
C ALA A 13 -12.20 9.00 10.83
N TYR A 14 -11.19 9.79 11.18
CA TYR A 14 -10.20 9.50 12.21
C TYR A 14 -10.03 10.73 13.10
N GLU A 15 -10.04 10.54 14.41
CA GLU A 15 -9.82 11.63 15.38
C GLU A 15 -8.35 11.66 15.78
N LEU A 16 -7.75 12.84 15.63
CA LEU A 16 -6.37 13.09 16.05
C LEU A 16 -6.29 13.32 17.57
N PRO A 17 -5.10 13.19 18.18
CA PRO A 17 -4.93 13.36 19.63
C PRO A 17 -5.31 14.75 20.18
N ASP A 18 -5.41 15.76 19.32
CA ASP A 18 -5.87 17.12 19.65
C ASP A 18 -7.40 17.28 19.54
N GLY A 19 -8.13 16.21 19.21
CA GLY A 19 -9.57 16.17 19.01
C GLY A 19 -10.03 16.56 17.60
N GLN A 20 -9.11 16.85 16.67
CA GLN A 20 -9.47 17.17 15.30
C GLN A 20 -9.86 15.92 14.50
N GLY A 21 -11.06 15.91 13.91
CA GLY A 21 -11.49 14.87 12.96
C GLY A 21 -10.93 15.12 11.55
N ILE A 22 -10.30 14.10 10.96
CA ILE A 22 -9.88 14.09 9.56
C ILE A 22 -10.59 12.96 8.79
N THR A 23 -10.85 13.18 7.50
CA THR A 23 -11.37 12.15 6.61
C THR A 23 -10.23 11.57 5.79
N VAL A 24 -10.02 10.26 5.90
CA VAL A 24 -9.04 9.52 5.09
C VAL A 24 -9.79 8.75 4.01
N GLY A 25 -9.50 9.04 2.74
CA GLY A 25 -10.17 8.48 1.58
C GLY A 25 -9.34 7.38 0.90
N ASN A 26 -9.00 7.61 -0.37
CA ASN A 26 -8.27 6.64 -1.19
C ASN A 26 -6.80 6.43 -0.78
N GLU A 27 -6.27 7.32 0.06
CA GLU A 27 -4.94 7.23 0.67
C GLU A 27 -4.79 5.90 1.42
N ARG A 28 -5.88 5.38 1.99
CA ARG A 28 -5.94 4.09 2.68
C ARG A 28 -5.45 2.91 1.83
N PHE A 29 -5.57 3.02 0.52
CA PHE A 29 -5.16 1.97 -0.42
C PHE A 29 -3.92 2.36 -1.20
N ARG A 30 -3.72 3.65 -1.47
CA ARG A 30 -2.51 4.14 -2.16
C ARG A 30 -1.26 4.03 -1.30
N ALA A 31 -1.37 4.28 0.00
CA ALA A 31 -0.24 4.17 0.92
C ALA A 31 0.35 2.75 0.99
N PRO A 32 -0.43 1.66 1.24
CA PRO A 32 0.11 0.31 1.27
C PRO A 32 0.58 -0.22 -0.10
N GLU A 33 0.10 0.34 -1.21
CA GLU A 33 0.52 -0.04 -2.56
C GLU A 33 2.03 0.16 -2.76
N ALA A 34 2.67 1.07 -2.01
CA ALA A 34 4.12 1.27 -2.03
C ALA A 34 4.92 0.01 -1.64
N LEU A 35 4.32 -0.94 -0.91
CA LEU A 35 4.96 -2.24 -0.60
C LEU A 35 5.04 -3.14 -1.84
N PHE A 36 4.09 -2.99 -2.76
CA PHE A 36 4.02 -3.77 -4.00
C PHE A 36 4.64 -3.03 -5.16
N GLN A 37 4.60 -1.69 -5.16
CA GLN A 37 5.18 -0.83 -6.18
C GLN A 37 6.09 0.24 -5.54
N PRO A 38 7.33 -0.12 -5.13
CA PRO A 38 8.25 0.80 -4.46
C PRO A 38 8.64 2.03 -5.29
N GLY A 39 8.48 1.95 -6.61
CA GLY A 39 8.68 3.09 -7.53
C GLY A 39 7.81 4.31 -7.20
N PHE A 40 6.66 4.14 -6.52
CA PHE A 40 5.86 5.27 -6.03
C PHE A 40 6.57 6.12 -4.96
N LEU A 41 7.58 5.57 -4.29
CA LEU A 41 8.44 6.28 -3.35
C LEU A 41 9.77 6.70 -3.98
N GLY A 42 9.96 6.49 -5.29
CA GLY A 42 11.24 6.71 -5.97
C GLY A 42 12.31 5.67 -5.62
N LEU A 43 11.91 4.52 -5.10
CA LEU A 43 12.83 3.44 -4.75
C LEU A 43 12.95 2.45 -5.91
N GLU A 44 14.19 2.16 -6.30
CA GLU A 44 14.53 1.12 -7.27
C GLU A 44 14.67 -0.25 -6.58
N SER A 45 13.57 -0.73 -5.99
CA SER A 45 13.49 -2.04 -5.34
C SER A 45 12.31 -2.84 -5.86
N ALA A 46 12.44 -4.16 -5.84
CA ALA A 46 11.33 -5.08 -6.08
C ALA A 46 10.27 -4.94 -4.98
N GLY A 47 9.00 -5.13 -5.35
CA GLY A 47 7.90 -5.19 -4.38
C GLY A 47 7.99 -6.44 -3.50
N ILE A 48 7.22 -6.50 -2.41
CA ILE A 48 7.26 -7.64 -1.47
C ILE A 48 6.87 -8.97 -2.12
N HIS A 49 5.95 -8.93 -3.09
CA HIS A 49 5.50 -10.10 -3.84
C HIS A 49 6.62 -10.69 -4.70
N GLU A 50 7.34 -9.85 -5.45
CA GLU A 50 8.52 -10.24 -6.21
C GLU A 50 9.68 -10.67 -5.31
N THR A 51 9.92 -9.94 -4.22
CA THR A 51 10.98 -10.26 -3.25
C THR A 51 10.76 -11.64 -2.65
N THR A 52 9.51 -11.98 -2.30
CA THR A 52 9.13 -13.30 -1.79
C THR A 52 9.37 -14.38 -2.84
N TYR A 53 8.88 -14.17 -4.06
CA TYR A 53 9.09 -15.10 -5.18
C TYR A 53 10.59 -15.32 -5.44
N ASN A 54 11.35 -14.25 -5.57
CA ASN A 54 12.79 -14.28 -5.81
C ASN A 54 13.54 -14.98 -4.66
N SER A 55 13.07 -14.84 -3.42
CA SER A 55 13.64 -15.56 -2.28
C SER A 55 13.41 -17.05 -2.38
N ILE A 56 12.20 -17.49 -2.74
CA ILE A 56 11.87 -18.91 -2.92
C ILE A 56 12.67 -19.50 -4.09
N MET A 57 12.75 -18.79 -5.21
CA MET A 57 13.50 -19.24 -6.39
C MET A 57 15.02 -19.30 -6.19
N LYS A 58 15.54 -18.67 -5.12
CA LYS A 58 16.94 -18.76 -4.72
C LYS A 58 17.23 -19.94 -3.79
N CYS A 59 16.21 -20.59 -3.25
CA CYS A 59 16.37 -21.82 -2.49
C CYS A 59 16.62 -23.00 -3.43
N ASP A 60 17.39 -23.98 -2.97
CA ASP A 60 17.51 -25.26 -3.65
C ASP A 60 16.15 -25.99 -3.63
N VAL A 61 15.94 -26.87 -4.61
CA VAL A 61 14.68 -27.63 -4.79
C VAL A 61 14.61 -28.86 -3.88
N ASP A 62 15.67 -29.13 -3.13
CA ASP A 62 15.85 -30.31 -2.27
C ASP A 62 14.82 -30.44 -1.14
#